data_AF-A0A5Z3EC91-F1
#
_entry.id   AF-A0A5Z3EC91-F1
#
_cell.length_a   1.000
_cell.length_b   1.000
_cell.length_c   1.000
_cell.angle_alpha   90.00
_cell.angle_beta   90.00
_cell.angle_gamma   90.00
#
_symmetry.space_group_name_H-M   'P 1'
#
loop_
_entity.id
_entity.type
_entity.pdbx_description
1 polymer ?
#
loop_
_entity_poly.entity_id
_entity_poly.type
_entity_poly.pdbx_seq_one_letter_code
_entity_poly.pdbx_strand_id
1 'polypeptide(L)'
;MAAKNSLAAAIRTVRKARGLSQEAFSNVSSRTYMSTLERDLKSPTIQKLADLCEVMEVHPLTLLTLAYAGDSTREADELLAQVRQELRAILEEPDTP
;
A
#
# COMPACT_ATOMS: atom_id res chain seq x y z
N MET A 1 -9.43 9.85 13.77
CA MET A 1 -7.99 9.77 14.05
C MET A 1 -7.37 9.04 12.88
N ALA A 2 -6.37 9.62 12.19
CA ALA A 2 -5.67 8.90 11.14
C ALA A 2 -4.97 7.71 11.80
N ALA A 3 -5.46 6.48 11.56
CA ALA A 3 -4.73 5.28 11.89
C ALA A 3 -3.32 5.47 11.32
N LYS A 4 -2.30 5.33 12.16
CA LYS A 4 -0.91 5.50 11.75
C LYS A 4 -0.65 4.46 10.66
N ASN A 5 -0.68 4.86 9.40
CA ASN A 5 -0.55 3.93 8.29
C ASN A 5 0.83 3.28 8.38
N SER A 6 0.88 1.95 8.37
CA SER A 6 2.15 1.25 8.47
C SER A 6 2.55 0.72 7.11
N LEU A 7 2.95 1.63 6.21
CA LEU A 7 3.41 1.26 4.88
C LEU A 7 4.62 0.32 4.95
N ALA A 8 5.53 0.56 5.90
CA ALA A 8 6.65 -0.32 6.20
C ALA A 8 6.21 -1.75 6.54
N ALA A 9 5.20 -1.90 7.41
CA ALA A 9 4.66 -3.20 7.76
C ALA A 9 3.95 -3.85 6.57
N ALA A 10 3.14 -3.09 5.82
CA ALA A 10 2.43 -3.60 4.66
C ALA A 10 3.40 -4.14 3.59
N ILE A 11 4.46 -3.40 3.26
CA ILE A 11 5.50 -3.84 2.31
C ILE A 11 6.12 -5.15 2.79
N ARG A 12 6.47 -5.23 4.08
CA ARG A 12 7.07 -6.43 4.66
C ARG A 12 6.10 -7.62 4.64
N THR A 13 4.83 -7.41 4.97
CA THR A 13 3.79 -8.43 5.01
C THR A 13 3.55 -9.01 3.63
N VAL A 14 3.31 -8.15 2.62
CA VAL A 14 3.08 -8.60 1.24
C VAL A 14 4.31 -9.32 0.70
N ARG A 15 5.52 -8.75 0.88
CA ARG A 15 6.76 -9.40 0.42
C ARG A 15 6.92 -10.80 0.99
N LYS A 16 6.69 -10.96 2.30
CA LYS A 16 6.78 -12.27 2.96
C LYS A 16 5.70 -13.23 2.49
N ALA A 17 4.46 -12.77 2.31
CA ALA A 17 3.36 -13.58 1.79
C ALA A 17 3.64 -14.09 0.37
N ARG A 18 4.42 -13.33 -0.42
CA ARG A 18 4.91 -13.74 -1.74
C ARG A 18 6.19 -14.59 -1.71
N GLY A 19 6.76 -14.88 -0.54
CA GLY A 19 7.99 -15.66 -0.42
C GLY A 19 9.25 -14.95 -0.95
N LEU A 20 9.21 -13.62 -1.13
CA LEU A 20 10.28 -12.86 -1.74
C LEU A 20 11.33 -12.44 -0.71
N SER A 21 12.61 -12.54 -1.07
CA SER A 21 13.69 -11.90 -0.31
C SER A 21 13.71 -10.38 -0.58
N GLN A 22 14.45 -9.60 0.22
CA GLN A 22 14.67 -8.18 -0.09
C GLN A 22 15.52 -7.98 -1.36
N GLU A 23 16.32 -8.99 -1.74
CA GLU A 23 17.16 -8.96 -2.94
C GLU A 23 16.37 -9.19 -4.23
N ALA A 24 15.18 -9.79 -4.14
CA ALA A 24 14.28 -9.95 -5.29
C ALA A 24 13.89 -8.62 -5.97
N PHE A 25 14.09 -7.49 -5.28
CA PHE A 25 13.79 -6.15 -5.78
C PHE A 25 14.95 -5.48 -6.49
N SER A 26 16.09 -6.16 -6.70
CA SER A 26 17.34 -5.57 -7.22
C SER A 26 17.19 -4.75 -8.50
N ASN A 27 16.19 -5.07 -9.33
CA ASN A 27 15.92 -4.37 -10.59
C ASN A 27 15.28 -2.99 -10.39
N VAL A 28 14.57 -2.79 -9.28
CA VAL A 28 13.80 -1.57 -8.99
C VAL A 28 14.28 -0.85 -7.72
N SER A 29 15.03 -1.53 -6.85
CA SER A 29 15.49 -1.02 -5.58
C SER A 29 16.68 -1.79 -5.00
N SER A 30 17.54 -1.12 -4.24
CA SER A 30 18.63 -1.81 -3.54
C SER A 30 18.12 -2.55 -2.31
N ARG A 31 18.77 -3.67 -1.96
CA ARG A 31 18.50 -4.42 -0.71
C ARG A 31 18.53 -3.51 0.52
N THR A 32 19.49 -2.58 0.58
CA THR A 32 19.61 -1.61 1.68
C THR A 32 18.41 -0.68 1.74
N TYR A 33 17.94 -0.17 0.59
CA TYR A 33 16.76 0.68 0.57
C TYR A 33 15.50 -0.11 0.98
N MET A 34 15.31 -1.32 0.46
CA MET A 34 14.24 -2.23 0.90
C MET A 34 14.25 -2.44 2.42
N SER A 35 15.44 -2.69 3.00
CA SER A 35 15.56 -2.81 4.45
C SER A 35 15.21 -1.51 5.17
N THR A 36 15.52 -0.33 4.64
CA THR A 36 15.14 0.94 5.26
C THR A 36 13.64 1.21 5.18
N LEU A 37 12.98 0.81 4.08
CA LEU A 37 11.54 0.93 3.93
C LEU A 37 10.79 0.06 4.94
N GLU A 38 11.15 -1.22 5.05
CA GLU A 38 10.51 -2.17 5.97
C GLU A 38 10.74 -1.88 7.45
N ARG A 39 11.71 -1.00 7.76
CA ARG A 39 12.02 -0.53 9.11
C ARG A 39 11.45 0.85 9.41
N ASP A 40 10.63 1.40 8.52
CA ASP A 40 10.02 2.72 8.67
C ASP A 40 11.04 3.86 8.79
N LEU A 41 12.23 3.68 8.20
CA LEU A 41 13.32 4.68 8.22
C LEU A 41 13.25 5.64 7.02
N LYS A 42 12.53 5.25 5.97
CA LYS A 42 12.30 6.03 4.76
C LYS A 42 10.91 5.71 4.20
N SER A 43 10.30 6.71 3.57
CA SER A 43 9.06 6.54 2.81
C SER A 43 9.37 6.51 1.30
N PRO A 44 8.77 5.58 0.53
CA PRO A 44 8.89 5.58 -0.91
C PRO A 44 8.01 6.67 -1.53
N THR A 45 8.36 7.14 -2.73
CA THR A 45 7.43 7.91 -3.56
C THR A 45 6.32 6.98 -4.09
N ILE A 46 5.21 7.55 -4.59
CA ILE A 46 4.14 6.75 -5.22
C ILE A 46 4.66 5.96 -6.42
N GLN A 47 5.51 6.56 -7.26
CA GLN A 47 6.14 5.83 -8.37
C GLN A 47 6.97 4.66 -7.86
N LYS A 48 7.81 4.88 -6.84
CA LYS A 48 8.61 3.79 -6.27
C LYS A 48 7.73 2.70 -5.67
N LEU A 49 6.61 3.07 -5.03
CA LEU A 49 5.65 2.11 -4.51
C LEU A 49 5.07 1.22 -5.62
N ALA A 50 4.74 1.81 -6.77
CA ALA A 50 4.26 1.07 -7.94
C ALA A 50 5.31 0.07 -8.44
N ASP A 51 6.56 0.50 -8.62
CA ASP A 51 7.65 -0.40 -9.05
C ASP A 51 7.84 -1.60 -8.08
N LEU A 52 7.71 -1.37 -6.76
CA LEU A 52 7.79 -2.44 -5.77
C LEU A 52 6.59 -3.40 -5.86
N CYS A 53 5.39 -2.85 -6.11
CA CYS A 53 4.17 -3.63 -6.25
C CYS A 53 4.18 -4.53 -7.49
N GLU A 54 4.84 -4.11 -8.58
CA GLU A 54 5.07 -4.95 -9.76
C GLU A 54 5.86 -6.20 -9.41
N VAL A 55 6.98 -6.07 -8.67
CA VAL A 55 7.78 -7.22 -8.21
C VAL A 55 7.00 -8.13 -7.25
N MET A 56 6.12 -7.55 -6.42
CA MET A 56 5.27 -8.29 -5.50
C MET A 56 4.00 -8.87 -6.15
N GLU A 57 3.76 -8.61 -7.44
CA GLU A 57 2.56 -9.01 -8.17
C GLU A 57 1.27 -8.62 -7.42
N VAL A 58 1.19 -7.36 -6.98
CA VAL A 58 0.01 -6.79 -6.32
C VAL A 58 -0.31 -5.42 -6.89
N HIS A 59 -1.57 -4.99 -6.79
CA HIS A 59 -1.94 -3.62 -7.12
C HIS A 59 -1.50 -2.67 -5.97
N PRO A 60 -1.00 -1.45 -6.25
CA PRO A 60 -0.60 -0.50 -5.19
C PRO A 60 -1.71 -0.18 -4.19
N LEU A 61 -2.96 -0.14 -4.64
CA LEU A 61 -4.10 0.03 -3.74
C LEU A 61 -4.25 -1.13 -2.75
N THR A 62 -3.94 -2.38 -3.12
CA THR A 62 -3.97 -3.52 -2.19
C THR A 62 -2.98 -3.31 -1.05
N LEU A 63 -1.78 -2.85 -1.38
CA LEU A 63 -0.74 -2.54 -0.39
C LEU A 63 -1.15 -1.37 0.52
N LEU A 64 -1.76 -0.32 -0.05
CA LEU A 64 -2.26 0.82 0.71
C LEU A 64 -3.42 0.41 1.62
N THR A 65 -4.38 -0.39 1.14
CA THR A 65 -5.46 -0.93 1.97
C THR A 65 -4.88 -1.66 3.19
N LEU A 66 -3.89 -2.54 2.99
CA LEU A 66 -3.23 -3.22 4.10
C LEU A 66 -2.51 -2.25 5.06
N ALA A 67 -1.91 -1.18 4.54
CA ALA A 67 -1.25 -0.17 5.37
C ALA A 67 -2.21 0.62 6.28
N TYR A 68 -3.47 0.78 5.87
CA TYR A 68 -4.50 1.53 6.60
C TYR A 68 -5.44 0.64 7.44
N ALA A 69 -5.73 -0.58 7.00
CA ALA A 69 -6.64 -1.52 7.65
C ALA A 69 -5.92 -2.64 8.44
N GLY A 70 -4.59 -2.70 8.37
CA GLY A 70 -3.83 -3.79 8.98
C GLY A 70 -4.23 -5.16 8.44
N ASP A 71 -4.09 -6.20 9.27
CA ASP A 71 -4.35 -7.59 8.87
C ASP A 71 -5.83 -8.01 9.06
N SER A 72 -6.75 -7.05 9.24
CA SER A 72 -8.18 -7.32 9.45
C SER A 72 -8.98 -7.23 8.15
N THR A 73 -9.48 -8.36 7.66
CA THR A 73 -10.35 -8.40 6.47
C THR A 73 -11.59 -7.52 6.64
N ARG A 74 -12.15 -7.48 7.85
CA ARG A 74 -13.30 -6.63 8.15
C ARG A 74 -12.97 -5.15 7.98
N GLU A 75 -11.85 -4.69 8.55
CA GLU A 75 -11.43 -3.29 8.43
C GLU A 75 -11.08 -2.94 6.98
N ALA A 76 -10.52 -3.89 6.23
CA ALA A 76 -10.24 -3.72 4.81
C ALA A 76 -11.54 -3.56 4.00
N ASP A 77 -12.56 -4.36 4.27
CA ASP A 77 -13.88 -4.25 3.61
C ASP A 77 -14.57 -2.92 3.95
N GLU A 78 -14.55 -2.52 5.22
CA GLU A 78 -15.10 -1.23 5.67
C GLU A 78 -14.37 -0.05 4.99
N LEU A 79 -13.03 -0.10 4.90
CA LEU A 79 -12.23 0.91 4.21
C LEU A 79 -12.52 0.97 2.71
N LEU A 80 -12.62 -0.18 2.03
CA LEU A 80 -12.92 -0.22 0.60
C LEU A 80 -14.33 0.27 0.30
N ALA A 81 -15.30 0.02 1.19
CA ALA A 81 -16.65 0.56 1.09
C ALA A 81 -16.65 2.09 1.23
N GLN A 82 -15.91 2.62 2.21
CA GLN A 82 -15.74 4.07 2.39
C GLN A 82 -15.10 4.72 1.16
N VAL A 83 -13.96 4.20 0.68
CA VAL A 83 -13.27 4.73 -0.52
C VAL A 83 -14.20 4.72 -1.73
N ARG A 84 -15.04 3.69 -1.89
CA ARG A 84 -16.03 3.64 -2.99
C ARG A 84 -17.09 4.73 -2.88
N GLN A 85 -17.55 5.04 -1.67
CA GLN A 85 -18.51 6.14 -1.45
C GLN A 85 -17.86 7.50 -1.72
N GLU A 86 -16.63 7.72 -1.24
CA GLU A 86 -15.87 8.94 -1.50
C GLU A 86 -15.63 9.16 -3.00
N LEU A 87 -15.26 8.10 -3.74
CA LEU A 87 -15.09 8.17 -5.19
C LEU A 87 -16.38 8.57 -5.91
N ARG A 88 -17.53 8.01 -5.51
CA ARG A 88 -18.83 8.43 -6.08
C ARG A 88 -19.09 9.89 -5.80
N ALA A 89 -18.94 10.34 -4.56
CA ALA A 89 -19.18 11.73 -4.18
C ALA A 89 -18.24 12.74 -4.87
N ILE A 90 -17.02 12.34 -5.26
CA ILE A 90 -16.07 13.19 -5.99
C ILE A 90 -16.35 13.20 -7.50
N LEU A 91 -16.76 12.06 -8.07
CA LEU A 91 -16.98 11.90 -9.51
C LEU A 91 -18.39 12.29 -9.95
N GLU A 92 -19.38 12.19 -9.07
CA GLU A 92 -20.72 12.71 -9.26
C GLU A 92 -20.67 14.21 -8.92
N GLU A 93 -20.59 15.06 -9.95
CA GLU A 93 -20.69 16.52 -9.79
C GLU A 93 -21.96 16.86 -8.98
N PRO A 94 -21.93 17.82 -8.03
CA PRO A 94 -23.17 18.32 -7.47
C PRO A 94 -23.97 18.92 -8.63
N ASP A 95 -25.20 18.44 -8.84
CA ASP A 95 -26.18 19.06 -9.72
C ASP A 95 -26.19 20.57 -9.42
N THR A 96 -25.56 21.34 -10.30
CA THR A 96 -25.50 22.79 -10.17
C THR A 96 -26.92 23.31 -10.41
N PRO A 97 -27.54 24.06 -9.48
CA PRO A 97 -28.82 24.71 -9.75
C PRO A 97 -28.69 25.81 -10.81
#